data_AF-A0AA38L6E0-F1
#
_entry.id   AF-A0AA38L6E0-F1
#
_cell.length_a   1.000
_cell.length_b   1.000
_cell.length_c   1.000
_cell.angle_alpha   90.00
_cell.angle_beta   90.00
_cell.angle_gamma   90.00
#
_symmetry.space_group_name_H-M   'P 1'
#
loop_
_entity.id
_entity.type
_entity.pdbx_description
1 polymer ?
#
loop_
_entity_poly.entity_id
_entity_poly.type
_entity_poly.pdbx_seq_one_letter_code
_entity_poly.pdbx_strand_id
1 'polypeptide(L)'
;MSLPNLKNKRQPFKGLGLEHMNNAHPVIPAVLDTFTVRSIIFQVESSLVLSVTCFGFSAVMLCSVHQSMIGFVIILVTKKCSSVQVDIFHLRERNLLERLAMEISQFVSQGKSTGTAFTMSYKLAEDLGRAFSQRAVLDSVISAEAKLSSSDSMKDVLGLLRTLYVLVNIEEDISFLRYGYLTPQQSKVIQKEVGNLCKELRPHALALVDSFGIPQPFLSPIAFDWVEANS
;
A
#
# COMPACT_ATOMS: atom_id res chain seq x y z
N MET A 1 -12.16 -23.48 -37.23
CA MET A 1 -12.42 -22.04 -37.00
C MET A 1 -11.12 -21.44 -36.49
N SER A 2 -10.40 -20.75 -37.37
CA SER A 2 -9.03 -20.28 -37.14
C SER A 2 -9.03 -19.09 -36.17
N LEU A 3 -8.26 -19.16 -35.08
CA LEU A 3 -8.08 -18.07 -34.12
C LEU A 3 -7.40 -16.87 -34.81
N PRO A 4 -7.99 -15.66 -34.77
CA PRO A 4 -7.37 -14.49 -35.37
C PRO A 4 -6.13 -14.05 -34.59
N ASN A 5 -5.09 -13.68 -35.34
CA ASN A 5 -3.83 -13.09 -34.87
C ASN A 5 -4.06 -11.95 -33.86
N LEU A 6 -3.70 -12.18 -32.59
CA LEU A 6 -3.67 -11.16 -31.54
C LEU A 6 -2.46 -10.22 -31.71
N LYS A 7 -2.45 -9.42 -32.77
CA LYS A 7 -1.71 -8.13 -32.76
C LYS A 7 -2.53 -7.14 -31.92
N ASN A 8 -2.63 -7.40 -30.62
CA ASN A 8 -3.48 -6.64 -29.71
C ASN A 8 -2.87 -5.25 -29.42
N LYS A 9 -3.39 -4.22 -30.09
CA LYS A 9 -3.49 -2.91 -29.45
C LYS A 9 -4.40 -3.10 -28.23
N ARG A 10 -3.82 -3.18 -27.02
CA ARG A 10 -4.61 -3.24 -25.77
C ARG A 10 -5.53 -2.02 -25.75
N GLN A 11 -6.84 -2.25 -25.79
CA GLN A 11 -7.80 -1.16 -25.61
C GLN A 11 -7.69 -0.64 -24.18
N PRO A 12 -7.80 0.67 -23.95
CA PRO A 12 -7.75 1.22 -22.59
C PRO A 12 -8.98 0.76 -21.80
N PHE A 13 -8.77 0.43 -20.53
CA PHE A 13 -9.84 0.18 -19.56
C PHE A 13 -10.69 1.45 -19.41
N LYS A 14 -12.02 1.33 -19.55
CA LYS A 14 -12.97 2.44 -19.37
C LYS A 14 -14.20 1.95 -18.61
N GLY A 15 -14.60 2.68 -17.57
CA GLY A 15 -15.83 2.40 -16.80
C GLY A 15 -15.74 1.18 -15.90
N LEU A 16 -14.52 0.72 -15.57
CA LEU A 16 -14.27 -0.51 -14.81
C LEU A 16 -13.56 -0.24 -13.46
N GLY A 17 -13.24 1.02 -13.14
CA GLY A 17 -12.42 1.35 -11.96
C GLY A 17 -10.94 0.96 -12.11
N LEU A 18 -10.56 0.49 -13.31
CA LEU A 18 -9.20 0.07 -13.71
C LEU A 18 -8.53 1.09 -14.63
N GLU A 19 -9.08 2.30 -14.75
CA GLU A 19 -8.58 3.35 -15.64
C GLU A 19 -7.14 3.74 -15.30
N HIS A 20 -6.77 3.64 -14.02
CA HIS A 20 -5.42 3.86 -13.53
C HIS A 20 -4.41 2.91 -14.19
N MET A 21 -4.80 1.71 -14.64
CA MET A 21 -3.94 0.73 -15.32
C MET A 21 -3.61 1.09 -16.76
N ASN A 22 -4.26 2.11 -17.34
CA ASN A 22 -3.92 2.61 -18.67
C ASN A 22 -2.60 3.40 -18.68
N ASN A 23 -2.18 3.87 -17.50
CA ASN A 23 -0.94 4.62 -17.33
C ASN A 23 0.25 3.68 -17.13
N ALA A 24 1.47 4.19 -17.33
CA ALA A 24 2.70 3.42 -17.16
C ALA A 24 2.74 2.67 -15.81
N HIS A 25 3.45 1.55 -15.78
CA HIS A 25 3.62 0.75 -14.56
C HIS A 25 4.19 1.64 -13.45
N PRO A 26 3.65 1.64 -12.21
CA PRO A 26 4.38 2.20 -11.11
C PRO A 26 5.64 1.34 -11.00
N VAL A 27 6.79 1.93 -11.33
CA VAL A 27 8.08 1.29 -11.13
C VAL A 27 8.43 1.55 -9.69
N ILE A 28 8.03 0.65 -8.81
CA ILE A 28 8.63 0.58 -7.48
C ILE A 28 10.03 0.02 -7.72
N PRO A 29 11.10 0.80 -7.54
CA PRO A 29 12.43 0.37 -7.94
C PRO A 29 12.81 -0.90 -7.17
N ALA A 30 13.16 -1.97 -7.88
CA ALA A 30 13.71 -3.18 -7.27
C ALA A 30 15.05 -2.89 -6.57
N VAL A 31 15.74 -1.83 -7.03
CA VAL A 31 16.87 -1.16 -6.39
C VAL A 31 16.64 0.33 -6.60
N LEU A 32 16.54 1.12 -5.52
CA LEU A 32 16.54 2.58 -5.61
C LEU A 32 17.95 3.02 -6.02
N ASP A 33 18.19 3.28 -7.30
CA ASP A 33 19.48 3.80 -7.74
C ASP A 33 19.69 5.24 -7.22
N THR A 34 20.94 5.52 -6.88
CA THR A 34 21.54 6.73 -6.29
C THR A 34 21.10 8.02 -6.99
N PHE A 35 20.71 7.97 -8.26
CA PHE A 35 20.28 9.13 -9.03
C PHE A 35 18.85 9.59 -8.71
N THR A 36 17.92 8.67 -8.44
CA THR A 36 16.56 9.00 -7.98
C THR A 36 16.58 9.49 -6.53
N VAL A 37 17.50 8.94 -5.73
CA VAL A 37 17.82 9.41 -4.37
C VAL A 37 18.30 10.87 -4.42
N ARG A 38 19.15 11.26 -5.38
CA ARG A 38 19.65 12.64 -5.55
C ARG A 38 18.59 13.66 -6.02
N SER A 39 17.68 13.29 -6.92
CA SER A 39 16.63 14.23 -7.38
C SER A 39 15.63 14.58 -6.28
N ILE A 40 15.38 13.68 -5.32
CA ILE A 40 14.52 13.94 -4.17
C ILE A 40 15.29 14.68 -3.05
N ILE A 41 16.61 14.46 -2.95
CA ILE A 41 17.50 15.17 -2.02
C ILE A 41 17.73 16.64 -2.44
N PHE A 42 17.76 16.97 -3.73
CA PHE A 42 18.04 18.33 -4.21
C PHE A 42 17.03 19.39 -3.74
N GLN A 43 15.85 18.99 -3.27
CA GLN A 43 14.84 19.90 -2.75
C GLN A 43 14.88 20.07 -1.22
N VAL A 44 15.75 19.32 -0.52
CA VAL A 44 15.90 19.35 0.94
C VAL A 44 17.33 19.72 1.39
N GLU A 45 18.34 19.60 0.52
CA GLU A 45 19.74 19.86 0.83
C GLU A 45 20.23 21.32 0.70
N SER A 46 19.34 22.32 0.74
CA SER A 46 19.78 23.72 0.93
C SER A 46 20.06 24.08 2.40
N SER A 47 19.82 23.17 3.36
CA SER A 47 19.84 23.54 4.79
C SER A 47 20.70 22.68 5.73
N LEU A 48 21.39 21.63 5.28
CA LEU A 48 22.32 20.90 6.17
C LEU A 48 23.61 20.44 5.47
N VAL A 49 24.65 21.28 5.59
CA VAL A 49 26.04 20.91 5.96
C VAL A 49 26.72 19.87 5.06
N LEU A 50 27.61 20.23 4.13
CA LEU A 50 28.96 20.77 4.40
C LEU A 50 29.77 20.06 5.52
N SER A 51 29.75 18.72 5.60
CA SER A 51 30.86 17.86 6.07
C SER A 51 30.33 16.43 6.01
N VAL A 52 30.89 15.46 5.30
CA VAL A 52 32.23 14.93 5.48
C VAL A 52 32.56 14.14 4.20
N THR A 53 33.66 14.49 3.56
CA THR A 53 34.34 13.68 2.55
C THR A 53 35.25 12.65 3.23
N CYS A 54 35.47 11.52 2.53
CA CYS A 54 36.63 10.60 2.61
C CYS A 54 36.49 9.19 3.24
N PHE A 55 36.73 8.20 2.36
CA PHE A 55 37.51 6.94 2.48
C PHE A 55 36.93 5.63 3.08
N GLY A 56 37.00 4.56 2.26
CA GLY A 56 37.28 3.18 2.67
C GLY A 56 36.09 2.23 2.87
N PHE A 57 35.56 1.62 1.80
CA PHE A 57 34.45 0.66 1.91
C PHE A 57 34.94 -0.77 2.23
N SER A 58 34.85 -1.17 3.51
CA SER A 58 34.93 -2.56 3.99
C SER A 58 33.58 -3.29 3.81
N ALA A 59 33.57 -4.63 3.74
CA ALA A 59 32.36 -5.46 3.63
C ALA A 59 31.30 -5.20 4.73
N VAL A 60 31.71 -4.64 5.88
CA VAL A 60 30.79 -4.20 6.95
C VAL A 60 29.94 -3.00 6.52
N MET A 61 30.47 -2.11 5.65
CA MET A 61 29.70 -1.02 5.04
C MET A 61 28.69 -1.56 4.01
N LEU A 62 28.97 -2.63 3.27
CA LEU A 62 27.97 -3.24 2.38
C LEU A 62 26.76 -3.77 3.18
N CYS A 63 27.02 -4.36 4.36
CA CYS A 63 25.96 -4.82 5.26
C CYS A 63 25.19 -3.64 5.88
N SER A 64 25.89 -2.58 6.31
CA SER A 64 25.25 -1.34 6.78
C SER A 64 24.48 -0.59 5.69
N VAL A 65 24.93 -0.65 4.43
CA VAL A 65 24.21 -0.08 3.27
C VAL A 65 22.98 -0.92 2.96
N HIS A 66 23.04 -2.25 3.04
CA HIS A 66 21.86 -3.11 2.90
C HIS A 66 20.85 -2.89 4.04
N GLN A 67 21.31 -2.76 5.29
CA GLN A 67 20.48 -2.41 6.45
C GLN A 67 19.88 -1.00 6.32
N SER A 68 20.63 -0.04 5.77
CA SER A 68 20.19 1.34 5.55
C SER A 68 19.23 1.47 4.36
N MET A 69 19.38 0.66 3.31
CA MET A 69 18.44 0.60 2.18
C MET A 69 17.09 0.01 2.60
N ILE A 70 17.08 -0.98 3.50
CA ILE A 70 15.85 -1.48 4.12
C ILE A 70 15.19 -0.35 4.93
N GLY A 71 15.95 0.38 5.73
CA GLY A 71 15.44 1.56 6.45
C GLY A 71 14.88 2.65 5.54
N PHE A 72 15.47 2.88 4.36
CA PHE A 72 15.06 3.92 3.42
C PHE A 72 13.79 3.58 2.62
N VAL A 73 13.61 2.30 2.24
CA VAL A 73 12.36 1.80 1.64
C VAL A 73 11.19 1.91 2.63
N ILE A 74 11.45 1.66 3.91
CA ILE A 74 10.47 1.87 4.97
C ILE A 74 10.18 3.36 5.17
N ILE A 75 11.18 4.25 5.18
CA ILE A 75 10.96 5.71 5.23
C ILE A 75 10.08 6.20 4.05
N LEU A 76 10.17 5.56 2.87
CA LEU A 76 9.32 5.89 1.72
C LEU A 76 7.87 5.42 1.89
N VAL A 77 7.63 4.26 2.49
CA VAL A 77 6.28 3.75 2.80
C VAL A 77 5.69 4.45 4.05
N THR A 78 6.53 4.90 4.99
CA THR A 78 6.13 5.60 6.23
C THR A 78 6.07 7.11 6.09
N LYS A 79 6.48 7.70 4.96
CA LYS A 79 6.10 9.09 4.67
C LYS A 79 4.58 9.15 4.50
N LYS A 80 3.93 10.17 5.12
CA LYS A 80 2.54 10.58 4.85
C LYS A 80 2.26 10.94 3.36
N CYS A 81 3.16 10.62 2.44
CA CYS A 81 3.02 10.89 1.02
C CYS A 81 2.03 9.91 0.40
N SER A 82 0.87 10.43 0.01
CA SER A 82 -0.22 9.63 -0.55
C SER A 82 0.14 8.93 -1.86
N SER A 83 1.01 9.51 -2.69
CA SER A 83 1.39 8.91 -3.98
C SER A 83 2.13 7.58 -3.82
N VAL A 84 3.12 7.50 -2.92
CA VAL A 84 3.91 6.28 -2.71
C VAL A 84 3.06 5.15 -2.12
N GLN A 85 2.12 5.49 -1.24
CA GLN A 85 1.20 4.51 -0.65
C GLN A 85 0.23 3.93 -1.68
N VAL A 86 -0.18 4.72 -2.68
CA VAL A 86 -1.04 4.26 -3.77
C VAL A 86 -0.27 3.36 -4.74
N ASP A 87 1.01 3.66 -5.00
CA ASP A 87 1.84 2.90 -5.93
C ASP A 87 1.98 1.42 -5.57
N ILE A 88 2.14 1.08 -4.28
CA ILE A 88 2.25 -0.33 -3.84
C ILE A 88 0.94 -1.11 -4.02
N PHE A 89 -0.21 -0.46 -3.87
CA PHE A 89 -1.52 -1.07 -4.11
C PHE A 89 -1.76 -1.26 -5.60
N HIS A 90 -1.43 -0.26 -6.43
CA HIS A 90 -1.46 -0.39 -7.88
C HIS A 90 -0.54 -1.50 -8.39
N LEU A 91 0.68 -1.58 -7.85
CA LEU A 91 1.64 -2.62 -8.22
C LEU A 91 1.05 -4.01 -7.98
N ARG A 92 0.52 -4.22 -6.76
CA ARG A 92 -0.08 -5.50 -6.36
C ARG A 92 -1.28 -5.87 -7.22
N GLU A 93 -2.20 -4.95 -7.44
CA GLU A 93 -3.42 -5.18 -8.24
C GLU A 93 -3.07 -5.53 -9.70
N ARG A 94 -2.14 -4.79 -10.33
CA ARG A 94 -1.69 -5.08 -11.70
C ARG A 94 -1.03 -6.45 -11.82
N ASN A 95 -0.10 -6.77 -10.91
CA ASN A 95 0.58 -8.05 -10.93
C ASN A 95 -0.39 -9.22 -10.72
N LEU A 96 -1.37 -9.08 -9.83
CA LEU A 96 -2.40 -10.09 -9.61
C LEU A 96 -3.28 -10.28 -10.85
N LEU A 97 -3.66 -9.21 -11.53
CA LEU A 97 -4.42 -9.27 -12.78
C LEU A 97 -3.63 -9.98 -13.88
N GLU A 98 -2.35 -9.66 -14.03
CA GLU A 98 -1.47 -10.33 -15.01
C GLU A 98 -1.32 -11.82 -14.70
N ARG A 99 -1.12 -12.19 -13.43
CA ARG A 99 -1.04 -13.59 -12.98
C ARG A 99 -2.33 -14.35 -13.27
N LEU A 100 -3.48 -13.75 -12.95
CA LEU A 100 -4.79 -14.36 -13.21
C LEU A 100 -5.00 -14.58 -14.72
N ALA A 101 -4.66 -13.58 -15.55
CA ALA A 101 -4.78 -13.70 -17.00
C ALA A 101 -3.88 -14.80 -17.58
N MET A 102 -2.65 -14.94 -17.07
CA MET A 102 -1.73 -16.02 -17.45
C MET A 102 -2.27 -17.39 -17.04
N GLU A 103 -2.76 -17.54 -15.81
CA GLU A 103 -3.27 -18.82 -15.30
C GLU A 103 -4.53 -19.28 -16.05
N ILE A 104 -5.48 -18.37 -16.29
CA ILE A 104 -6.66 -18.67 -17.12
C ILE A 104 -6.24 -19.08 -18.53
N SER A 105 -5.30 -18.36 -19.14
CA SER A 105 -4.80 -18.68 -20.49
C SER A 105 -4.14 -20.07 -20.52
N GLN A 106 -3.41 -20.44 -19.48
CA GLN A 106 -2.81 -21.75 -19.33
C GLN A 106 -3.88 -22.85 -19.32
N PHE A 107 -4.92 -22.73 -18.48
CA PHE A 107 -5.99 -23.74 -18.45
C PHE A 107 -6.77 -23.83 -19.76
N VAL A 108 -7.04 -22.69 -20.41
CA VAL A 108 -7.70 -22.67 -21.73
C VAL A 108 -6.85 -23.37 -22.78
N SER A 109 -5.53 -23.18 -22.79
CA SER A 109 -4.62 -23.89 -23.71
C SER A 109 -4.56 -25.41 -23.46
N GLN A 110 -4.92 -25.86 -22.26
CA GLN A 110 -5.10 -27.29 -21.92
C GLN A 110 -6.50 -27.83 -22.30
N GLY A 111 -7.31 -27.05 -23.04
CA GLY A 111 -8.64 -27.45 -23.49
C GLY A 111 -9.74 -27.30 -22.43
N LYS A 112 -9.49 -26.62 -21.31
CA LYS A 112 -10.54 -26.29 -20.34
C LYS A 112 -11.43 -25.18 -20.90
N SER A 113 -12.72 -25.23 -20.58
CA SER A 113 -13.63 -24.11 -20.87
C SER A 113 -13.21 -22.86 -20.08
N THR A 114 -13.51 -21.67 -20.57
CA THR A 114 -13.20 -20.41 -19.88
C THR A 114 -13.81 -20.35 -18.48
N GLY A 115 -15.06 -20.80 -18.31
CA GLY A 115 -15.72 -20.83 -17.01
C GLY A 115 -15.00 -21.76 -16.03
N THR A 116 -14.62 -22.95 -16.48
CA THR A 116 -13.84 -23.90 -15.67
C THR A 116 -12.46 -23.35 -15.33
N ALA A 117 -11.76 -22.76 -16.30
CA ALA A 117 -10.46 -22.14 -16.09
C ALA A 117 -10.51 -21.03 -15.04
N PHE A 118 -11.56 -20.20 -15.06
CA PHE A 118 -11.78 -19.18 -14.04
C PHE A 118 -12.02 -19.78 -12.66
N THR A 119 -12.89 -20.78 -12.54
CA THR A 119 -13.14 -21.48 -11.27
C THR A 119 -11.88 -22.14 -10.71
N MET A 120 -11.01 -22.69 -11.58
CA MET A 120 -9.73 -23.26 -11.17
C MET A 120 -8.74 -22.19 -10.68
N SER A 121 -8.87 -20.96 -11.15
CA SER A 121 -8.01 -19.81 -10.81
C SER A 121 -8.59 -18.95 -9.66
N TYR A 122 -9.55 -19.49 -8.88
CA TYR A 122 -10.34 -18.69 -7.93
C TYR A 122 -9.50 -18.00 -6.87
N LYS A 123 -8.37 -18.60 -6.45
CA LYS A 123 -7.53 -18.01 -5.39
C LYS A 123 -6.87 -16.72 -5.85
N LEU A 124 -6.38 -16.66 -7.09
CA LEU A 124 -5.86 -15.43 -7.69
C LEU A 124 -6.99 -14.42 -7.91
N ALA A 125 -8.18 -14.87 -8.32
CA ALA A 125 -9.33 -13.98 -8.47
C ALA A 125 -9.76 -13.36 -7.13
N GLU A 126 -9.72 -14.12 -6.03
CA GLU A 126 -10.00 -13.63 -4.67
C GLU A 126 -8.95 -12.60 -4.22
N ASP A 127 -7.66 -12.93 -4.38
CA ASP A 127 -6.56 -12.02 -4.02
C ASP A 127 -6.64 -10.71 -4.85
N LEU A 128 -6.98 -10.80 -6.14
CA LEU A 128 -7.18 -9.64 -7.01
C LEU A 128 -8.39 -8.79 -6.59
N GLY A 129 -9.53 -9.42 -6.29
CA GLY A 129 -10.72 -8.72 -5.82
C GLY A 129 -10.44 -7.95 -4.53
N ARG A 130 -9.71 -8.56 -3.60
CA ARG A 130 -9.27 -7.92 -2.36
C ARG A 130 -8.34 -6.74 -2.65
N ALA A 131 -7.34 -6.91 -3.51
CA ALA A 131 -6.41 -5.84 -3.88
C ALA A 131 -7.14 -4.63 -4.52
N PHE A 132 -8.10 -4.89 -5.42
CA PHE A 132 -8.95 -3.86 -6.02
C PHE A 132 -9.74 -3.09 -4.96
N SER A 133 -10.44 -3.81 -4.07
CA SER A 133 -11.26 -3.18 -3.02
C SER A 133 -10.42 -2.34 -2.06
N GLN A 134 -9.28 -2.86 -1.62
CA GLN A 134 -8.43 -2.15 -0.67
C GLN A 134 -7.84 -0.87 -1.28
N ARG A 135 -7.46 -0.90 -2.58
CA ARG A 135 -7.04 0.31 -3.31
C ARG A 135 -8.18 1.30 -3.44
N ALA A 136 -9.38 0.86 -3.82
CA ALA A 136 -10.52 1.75 -4.00
C ALA A 136 -10.89 2.49 -2.68
N VAL A 137 -10.76 1.83 -1.54
CA VAL A 137 -10.89 2.46 -0.22
C VAL A 137 -9.79 3.49 0.01
N LEU A 138 -8.52 3.17 -0.30
CA LEU A 138 -7.40 4.12 -0.18
C LEU A 138 -7.61 5.37 -1.04
N ASP A 139 -8.03 5.19 -2.30
CA ASP A 139 -8.34 6.28 -3.22
C ASP A 139 -9.46 7.18 -2.67
N SER A 140 -10.46 6.56 -2.03
CA SER A 140 -11.57 7.29 -1.39
C SER A 140 -11.09 8.12 -0.20
N VAL A 141 -10.21 7.57 0.64
CA VAL A 141 -9.60 8.28 1.78
C VAL A 141 -8.75 9.46 1.28
N ILE A 142 -7.90 9.26 0.28
CA ILE A 142 -7.07 10.33 -0.31
C ILE A 142 -7.94 11.41 -0.94
N SER A 143 -9.01 11.02 -1.64
CA SER A 143 -9.97 11.97 -2.21
C SER A 143 -10.72 12.78 -1.15
N ALA A 144 -10.99 12.20 0.02
CA ALA A 144 -11.56 12.90 1.15
C ALA A 144 -10.54 13.87 1.79
N GLU A 145 -9.30 13.42 2.01
CA GLU A 145 -8.20 14.27 2.51
C GLU A 145 -7.93 15.47 1.60
N ALA A 146 -8.02 15.30 0.28
CA ALA A 146 -7.79 16.36 -0.70
C ALA A 146 -8.81 17.51 -0.62
N LYS A 147 -9.99 17.27 -0.06
CA LYS A 147 -11.02 18.30 0.16
C LYS A 147 -10.71 19.21 1.34
N LEU A 148 -9.78 18.81 2.21
CA LEU A 148 -9.39 19.57 3.39
C LEU A 148 -8.31 20.61 3.05
N SER A 149 -8.48 21.78 3.65
CA SER A 149 -7.53 22.89 3.50
C SER A 149 -6.18 22.56 4.15
N SER A 150 -5.09 23.11 3.63
CA SER A 150 -3.72 22.80 4.08
C SER A 150 -3.40 23.25 5.52
N SER A 151 -4.20 24.14 6.11
CA SER A 151 -4.07 24.63 7.48
C SER A 151 -4.89 23.82 8.50
N ASP A 152 -5.55 22.75 8.07
CA ASP A 152 -6.47 21.99 8.91
C ASP A 152 -5.72 20.93 9.72
N SER A 153 -5.71 21.07 11.04
CA SER A 153 -5.12 20.10 11.97
C SER A 153 -5.70 18.68 11.80
N MET A 154 -6.92 18.55 11.26
CA MET A 154 -7.55 17.26 10.94
C MET A 154 -6.80 16.49 9.86
N LYS A 155 -6.11 17.20 8.94
CA LYS A 155 -5.37 16.59 7.83
C LYS A 155 -4.21 15.72 8.33
N ASP A 156 -3.60 16.09 9.46
CA ASP A 156 -2.54 15.32 10.06
C ASP A 156 -3.04 14.01 10.69
N VAL A 157 -4.18 14.07 11.39
CA VAL A 157 -4.80 12.88 12.01
C VAL A 157 -5.33 11.94 10.94
N LEU A 158 -5.95 12.45 9.88
CA LEU A 158 -6.40 11.63 8.74
C LEU A 158 -5.21 11.01 8.00
N GLY A 159 -4.11 11.74 7.84
CA GLY A 159 -2.87 11.18 7.29
C GLY A 159 -2.28 10.04 8.13
N LEU A 160 -2.42 10.10 9.46
CA LEU A 160 -2.06 8.99 10.35
C LEU A 160 -2.99 7.79 10.14
N LEU A 161 -4.30 8.01 10.08
CA LEU A 161 -5.29 6.96 9.82
C LEU A 161 -5.08 6.28 8.46
N ARG A 162 -4.82 7.06 7.41
CA ARG A 162 -4.51 6.52 6.08
C ARG A 162 -3.24 5.67 6.10
N THR A 163 -2.19 6.16 6.77
CA THR A 163 -0.94 5.41 6.87
C THR A 163 -1.12 4.12 7.67
N LEU A 164 -1.90 4.18 8.77
CA LEU A 164 -2.24 2.99 9.56
C LEU A 164 -3.04 1.98 8.73
N TYR A 165 -4.05 2.44 7.98
CA TYR A 165 -4.82 1.60 7.06
C TYR A 165 -3.91 0.90 6.04
N VAL A 166 -2.99 1.64 5.41
CA VAL A 166 -2.05 1.09 4.43
C VAL A 166 -1.18 0.00 5.06
N LEU A 167 -0.55 0.28 6.22
CA LEU A 167 0.36 -0.67 6.85
C LEU A 167 -0.36 -1.90 7.40
N VAL A 168 -1.55 -1.77 7.98
CA VAL A 168 -2.35 -2.91 8.46
C VAL A 168 -2.73 -3.82 7.28
N ASN A 169 -3.20 -3.25 6.16
CA ASN A 169 -3.52 -4.05 4.98
C ASN A 169 -2.30 -4.76 4.39
N ILE A 170 -1.10 -4.17 4.51
CA ILE A 170 0.14 -4.80 4.09
C ILE A 170 0.58 -5.90 5.06
N GLU A 171 0.41 -5.70 6.37
CA GLU A 171 0.76 -6.66 7.42
C GLU A 171 -0.14 -7.91 7.39
N GLU A 172 -1.46 -7.71 7.29
CA GLU A 172 -2.45 -8.79 7.39
C GLU A 172 -2.59 -9.60 6.10
N ASP A 173 -2.25 -9.02 4.95
CA ASP A 173 -2.46 -9.67 3.67
C ASP A 173 -1.25 -10.49 3.22
N ILE A 174 -1.38 -11.81 3.36
CA ILE A 174 -0.36 -12.80 3.03
C ILE A 174 0.10 -12.71 1.57
N SER A 175 -0.70 -12.15 0.66
CA SER A 175 -0.33 -12.03 -0.76
C SER A 175 0.92 -11.15 -0.97
N PHE A 176 1.22 -10.21 -0.06
CA PHE A 176 2.44 -9.42 -0.10
C PHE A 176 3.71 -10.26 0.05
N LEU A 177 3.68 -11.27 0.91
CA LEU A 177 4.77 -12.23 1.05
C LEU A 177 4.71 -13.31 -0.04
N ARG A 178 3.52 -13.85 -0.32
CA ARG A 178 3.32 -14.95 -1.28
C ARG A 178 3.85 -14.63 -2.67
N TYR A 179 3.62 -13.40 -3.14
CA TYR A 179 4.01 -12.98 -4.49
C TYR A 179 5.30 -12.13 -4.50
N GLY A 180 5.96 -11.97 -3.35
CA GLY A 180 7.27 -11.33 -3.25
C GLY A 180 7.25 -9.80 -3.34
N TYR A 181 6.12 -9.15 -3.05
CA TYR A 181 6.08 -7.69 -2.93
C TYR A 181 6.85 -7.21 -1.68
N LEU A 182 6.93 -8.07 -0.65
CA LEU A 182 7.70 -7.85 0.57
C LEU A 182 8.54 -9.06 0.95
N THR A 183 9.63 -8.79 1.64
CA THR A 183 10.45 -9.78 2.34
C THR A 183 9.95 -9.99 3.79
N PRO A 184 10.24 -11.15 4.41
CA PRO A 184 9.93 -11.37 5.83
C PRO A 184 10.54 -10.32 6.77
N GLN A 185 11.73 -9.80 6.44
CA GLN A 185 12.39 -8.75 7.20
C GLN A 185 11.62 -7.43 7.13
N GLN A 186 11.15 -7.04 5.93
CA GLN A 186 10.33 -5.85 5.75
C GLN A 186 8.99 -5.98 6.49
N SER A 187 8.36 -7.15 6.46
CA SER A 187 7.10 -7.42 7.20
C SER A 187 7.25 -7.18 8.71
N LYS A 188 8.37 -7.63 9.33
CA LYS A 188 8.63 -7.36 10.75
C LYS A 188 8.76 -5.87 11.08
N VAL A 189 9.33 -5.09 10.16
CA VAL A 189 9.45 -3.64 10.36
C VAL A 189 8.08 -2.97 10.24
N ILE A 190 7.27 -3.37 9.26
CA ILE A 190 5.90 -2.88 9.11
C ILE A 190 5.07 -3.15 10.37
N GLN A 191 5.16 -4.36 10.94
CA GLN A 191 4.52 -4.69 12.21
C GLN A 191 4.94 -3.75 13.35
N LYS A 192 6.24 -3.46 13.48
CA LYS A 192 6.73 -2.50 14.48
C LYS A 192 6.13 -1.12 14.26
N GLU A 193 6.02 -0.70 13.01
CA GLU A 193 5.52 0.61 12.65
C GLU A 193 4.00 0.76 12.86
N VAL A 194 3.21 -0.28 12.60
CA VAL A 194 1.79 -0.32 12.99
C VAL A 194 1.67 -0.07 14.50
N GLY A 195 2.52 -0.69 15.31
CA GLY A 195 2.58 -0.43 16.74
C GLY A 195 2.95 1.01 17.12
N ASN A 196 3.76 1.70 16.33
CA ASN A 196 4.11 3.11 16.54
C ASN A 196 2.94 4.03 16.17
N LEU A 197 2.32 3.82 15.00
CA LEU A 197 1.16 4.59 14.56
C LEU A 197 -0.02 4.45 15.51
N CYS A 198 -0.26 3.26 16.06
CA CYS A 198 -1.26 3.05 17.10
C CYS A 198 -0.99 3.89 18.37
N LYS A 199 0.28 4.11 18.74
CA LYS A 199 0.63 4.99 19.86
C LYS A 199 0.42 6.46 19.53
N GLU A 200 0.76 6.87 18.31
CA GLU A 200 0.55 8.24 17.83
C GLU A 200 -0.94 8.58 17.69
N LEU A 201 -1.76 7.61 17.26
CA LEU A 201 -3.20 7.79 17.09
C LEU A 201 -3.96 7.74 18.43
N ARG A 202 -3.44 7.05 19.44
CA ARG A 202 -4.07 6.87 20.76
C ARG A 202 -4.66 8.15 21.38
N PRO A 203 -3.93 9.30 21.47
CA PRO A 203 -4.50 10.52 22.04
C PRO A 203 -5.71 11.07 21.27
N HIS A 204 -5.88 10.68 20.00
CA HIS A 204 -6.99 11.10 19.14
C HIS A 204 -8.14 10.08 19.08
N ALA A 205 -7.98 8.88 19.64
CA ALA A 205 -8.91 7.77 19.45
C ALA A 205 -10.33 8.11 19.91
N LEU A 206 -10.49 8.72 21.09
CA LEU A 206 -11.80 9.12 21.59
C LEU A 206 -12.47 10.15 20.68
N ALA A 207 -11.75 11.23 20.31
CA ALA A 207 -12.27 12.27 19.42
C ALA A 207 -12.67 11.71 18.03
N LEU A 208 -11.94 10.72 17.51
CA LEU A 208 -12.27 10.05 16.26
C LEU A 208 -13.55 9.22 16.38
N VAL A 209 -13.72 8.46 17.47
CA VAL A 209 -14.93 7.68 17.71
C VAL A 209 -16.14 8.57 17.96
N ASP A 210 -15.97 9.65 18.74
CA ASP A 210 -17.04 10.62 19.00
C ASP A 210 -17.48 11.35 17.72
N SER A 211 -16.57 11.54 16.76
CA SER A 211 -16.87 12.20 15.48
C SER A 211 -17.89 11.45 14.61
N PHE A 212 -18.14 10.16 14.85
CA PHE A 212 -19.23 9.43 14.18
C PHE A 212 -20.61 9.96 14.57
N GLY A 213 -20.73 10.70 15.68
CA GLY A 213 -21.98 11.32 16.10
C GLY A 213 -23.07 10.32 16.47
N ILE A 214 -22.70 9.11 16.91
CA ILE A 214 -23.65 8.05 17.27
C ILE A 214 -24.34 8.44 18.59
N PRO A 215 -25.68 8.58 18.63
CA PRO A 215 -26.38 8.92 19.85
C PRO A 215 -26.24 7.84 20.92
N GLN A 216 -26.10 8.26 22.19
CA GLN A 216 -25.90 7.38 23.34
C GLN A 216 -26.89 6.21 23.47
N PRO A 217 -28.19 6.35 23.18
CA PRO A 217 -29.13 5.22 23.24
C PRO A 217 -28.85 4.07 22.26
N PHE A 218 -28.02 4.31 21.24
CA PHE A 218 -27.60 3.28 20.29
C PHE A 218 -26.27 2.60 20.68
N LEU A 219 -25.61 3.06 21.74
CA LEU A 219 -24.36 2.48 22.22
C LEU A 219 -24.62 1.37 23.24
N SER A 220 -23.80 0.32 23.17
CA SER A 220 -23.82 -0.78 24.14
C SER A 220 -23.35 -0.30 25.53
N PRO A 221 -23.78 -0.93 26.65
CA PRO A 221 -23.34 -0.55 28.00
C PRO A 221 -21.81 -0.49 28.19
N ILE A 222 -21.05 -1.32 27.48
CA ILE A 222 -19.57 -1.32 27.52
C ILE A 222 -18.92 -0.06 26.92
N ALA A 223 -19.69 0.81 26.23
CA ALA A 223 -19.21 2.06 25.67
C ALA A 223 -19.14 3.19 26.71
N PHE A 224 -19.67 2.96 27.91
CA PHE A 224 -19.71 3.90 29.03
C PHE A 224 -18.71 3.47 30.12
N ASP A 225 -18.96 3.87 31.37
CA ASP A 225 -18.20 3.36 32.51
C ASP A 225 -18.53 1.87 32.70
N TRP A 226 -17.64 1.03 32.17
CA TRP A 226 -17.72 -0.42 32.33
C TRP A 226 -17.64 -0.84 33.81
N VAL A 227 -16.99 -0.07 34.68
CA VAL A 227 -16.92 -0.37 36.11
C VAL A 227 -18.28 -0.15 36.75
N GLU A 228 -18.92 0.99 36.50
CA GLU A 228 -20.29 1.27 36.96
C GLU A 228 -21.32 0.29 36.39
N ALA A 229 -21.13 -0.15 35.14
CA ALA A 229 -22.04 -1.09 34.48
C ALA A 229 -21.93 -2.54 34.98
N ASN A 230 -20.87 -2.91 35.71
CA ASN A 230 -20.64 -4.28 36.21
C ASN A 230 -20.48 -4.37 37.74
N SER A 231 -20.66 -3.26 38.47
CA SER A 231 -20.74 -3.18 39.93
C SER A 231 -22.16 -3.34 40.43
#